data_AF-A0AAU4KUY4-F1
#
_entry.id   AF-A0AAU4KUY4-F1
#
_cell.length_a   1.000
_cell.length_b   1.000
_cell.length_c   1.000
_cell.angle_alpha   90.00
_cell.angle_beta   90.00
_cell.angle_gamma   90.00
#
_symmetry.space_group_name_H-M   'P 1'
#
loop_
_entity.id
_entity.type
_entity.pdbx_description
1 polymer ?
#
loop_
_entity_poly.entity_id
_entity_poly.type
_entity_poly.pdbx_seq_one_letter_code
_entity_poly.pdbx_strand_id
1 'polypeptide(L)'
;MTTDWTAEARRIARGRRFDEFSSPSARQAASPMRMPMPLSEAEIREAEAELGIAFPDQYREYLLRRSVGGTVNPLCRSSAGWGWHGDSRTNYGLLTTDFPHPDSYRADEDELDAREPPAQDQDAYQEAWEQWDAEYEVFQERKTSGAAFIQENGCGFSTLLVVTGPHRGSLWFDGRATCDLILPLNLDGRPVSFTDRLARRSMDLVCW
;
A
#
# COMPACT_ATOMS: atom_id res chain seq x y z
N MET A 1 1.03 -19.81 -24.20
CA MET A 1 -0.09 -19.94 -23.25
C MET A 1 -0.57 -18.53 -22.98
N THR A 2 -1.81 -18.20 -23.32
CA THR A 2 -2.40 -16.90 -23.00
C THR A 2 -2.65 -16.85 -21.50
N THR A 3 -2.14 -15.85 -20.80
CA THR A 3 -2.41 -15.65 -19.37
C THR A 3 -3.88 -15.33 -19.19
N ASP A 4 -4.58 -16.04 -18.30
CA ASP A 4 -5.92 -15.68 -17.85
C ASP A 4 -5.78 -14.55 -16.83
N TRP A 5 -5.85 -13.31 -17.32
CA TRP A 5 -5.66 -12.13 -16.49
C TRP A 5 -6.78 -11.94 -15.49
N THR A 6 -8.00 -12.35 -15.81
CA THR A 6 -9.13 -12.31 -14.87
C THR A 6 -8.89 -13.22 -13.67
N ALA A 7 -8.37 -14.43 -13.88
CA ALA A 7 -8.00 -15.33 -12.78
C ALA A 7 -6.86 -14.76 -11.92
N GLU A 8 -5.87 -14.13 -12.55
CA GLU A 8 -4.74 -13.49 -11.87
C GLU A 8 -5.19 -12.26 -11.06
N ALA A 9 -6.03 -11.40 -11.62
CA ALA A 9 -6.62 -10.25 -10.94
C ALA A 9 -7.38 -10.67 -9.68
N ARG A 10 -8.22 -11.72 -9.79
CA ARG A 10 -8.91 -12.31 -8.63
C ARG A 10 -7.93 -12.86 -7.60
N ARG A 11 -6.82 -13.49 -8.03
CA ARG A 11 -5.79 -14.03 -7.12
C ARG A 11 -5.10 -12.90 -6.35
N ILE A 12 -4.69 -11.85 -7.05
CA ILE A 12 -4.02 -10.68 -6.49
C ILE A 12 -4.96 -9.91 -5.55
N ALA A 13 -6.22 -9.69 -5.94
CA ALA A 13 -7.21 -8.98 -5.14
C ALA A 13 -7.48 -9.64 -3.78
N ARG A 14 -7.40 -10.98 -3.67
CA ARG A 14 -7.52 -11.70 -2.39
C ARG A 14 -6.41 -11.39 -1.39
N GLY A 15 -5.29 -10.82 -1.84
CA GLY A 15 -4.22 -10.38 -0.96
C GLY A 15 -4.57 -9.11 -0.17
N ARG A 16 -5.59 -8.36 -0.59
CA ARG A 16 -6.14 -7.23 0.18
C ARG A 16 -7.16 -7.74 1.20
N ARG A 17 -7.03 -7.29 2.45
CA ARG A 17 -7.94 -7.65 3.56
C ARG A 17 -9.03 -6.58 3.74
N PHE A 18 -9.82 -6.35 2.69
CA PHE A 18 -10.74 -5.20 2.55
C PHE A 18 -11.71 -5.02 3.74
N ASP A 19 -12.32 -6.09 4.25
CA ASP A 19 -13.42 -5.98 5.23
C ASP A 19 -12.95 -5.85 6.70
N GLU A 20 -11.75 -6.32 7.02
CA GLU A 20 -11.36 -6.52 8.43
C GLU A 20 -10.69 -5.29 9.07
N PHE A 21 -10.22 -4.35 8.24
CA PHE A 21 -9.56 -3.13 8.70
C PHE A 21 -10.23 -1.82 8.22
N SER A 22 -11.25 -1.90 7.35
CA SER A 22 -11.91 -0.73 6.73
C SER A 22 -13.21 -0.27 7.40
N SER A 23 -13.83 -1.07 8.27
CA SER A 23 -15.14 -0.70 8.84
C SER A 23 -15.05 -0.13 10.26
N PRO A 24 -15.52 1.12 10.48
CA PRO A 24 -16.24 1.45 11.69
C PRO A 24 -17.68 0.97 11.49
N SER A 25 -18.00 -0.28 11.85
CA SER A 25 -19.41 -0.66 11.88
C SER A 25 -20.11 0.19 12.95
N ALA A 26 -21.01 1.06 12.49
CA ALA A 26 -21.89 1.85 13.31
C ALA A 26 -22.85 0.91 14.07
N ARG A 27 -22.38 0.36 15.20
CA ARG A 27 -23.14 -0.25 16.32
C ARG A 27 -22.21 -1.03 17.27
N GLN A 28 -21.05 -0.48 17.63
CA GLN A 28 -20.46 -0.79 18.93
C GLN A 28 -20.30 0.51 19.68
N ALA A 29 -21.05 0.59 20.78
CA ALA A 29 -21.04 1.69 21.72
C ALA A 29 -19.61 2.14 21.99
N ALA A 30 -19.43 3.46 22.03
CA ALA A 30 -18.19 4.15 22.35
C ALA A 30 -17.50 3.52 23.57
N SER A 31 -16.65 2.53 23.33
CA SER A 31 -15.48 2.32 24.17
C SER A 31 -14.55 3.45 23.80
N PRO A 32 -14.09 4.28 24.76
CA PRO A 32 -13.11 5.32 24.44
C PRO A 32 -11.96 4.64 23.71
N MET A 33 -11.56 5.18 22.55
CA MET A 33 -10.40 4.68 21.81
C MET A 33 -9.25 4.54 22.80
N ARG A 34 -8.98 3.31 23.23
CA ARG A 34 -7.81 3.01 24.05
C ARG A 34 -6.67 3.29 23.10
N MET A 35 -5.97 4.39 23.36
CA MET A 35 -4.74 4.75 22.68
C MET A 35 -3.94 3.46 22.49
N PRO A 36 -3.59 3.07 21.26
CA PRO A 36 -2.87 1.81 21.05
C PRO A 36 -1.62 1.89 21.91
N MET A 37 -1.49 0.94 22.82
CA MET A 37 -0.32 0.85 23.67
C MET A 37 0.89 0.55 22.77
N PRO A 38 2.10 0.96 23.15
CA PRO A 38 3.28 0.62 22.40
C PRO A 38 3.37 -0.91 22.29
N LEU A 39 3.72 -1.41 21.11
CA LEU A 39 3.87 -2.85 20.90
C LEU A 39 5.13 -3.32 21.62
N SER A 40 5.08 -4.52 22.19
CA SER A 40 6.25 -5.20 22.71
C SER A 40 7.12 -5.74 21.57
N GLU A 41 8.40 -5.94 21.87
CA GLU A 41 9.35 -6.59 20.96
C GLU A 41 8.87 -7.98 20.49
N ALA A 42 8.13 -8.70 21.34
CA ALA A 42 7.55 -10.00 21.01
C ALA A 42 6.40 -9.88 20.00
N GLU A 43 5.50 -8.92 20.19
CA GLU A 43 4.40 -8.64 19.26
C GLU A 43 4.93 -8.19 17.90
N ILE A 44 5.97 -7.36 17.86
CA ILE A 44 6.58 -6.94 16.59
C ILE A 44 7.19 -8.15 15.86
N ARG A 45 7.91 -9.04 16.57
CA ARG A 45 8.46 -10.25 15.95
C ARG A 45 7.38 -11.19 15.43
N GLU A 46 6.27 -11.30 16.16
CA GLU A 46 5.11 -12.07 15.70
C GLU A 46 4.51 -11.48 14.42
N ALA A 47 4.34 -10.16 14.37
CA ALA A 47 3.86 -9.45 13.19
C ALA A 47 4.78 -9.64 11.99
N GLU A 48 6.10 -9.49 12.17
CA GLU A 48 7.11 -9.73 11.13
C GLU A 48 7.06 -11.16 10.60
N ALA A 49 6.94 -12.15 11.50
CA ALA A 49 6.86 -13.55 11.12
C ALA A 49 5.57 -13.87 10.35
N GLU A 50 4.43 -13.32 10.77
CA GLU A 50 3.14 -13.54 10.08
C GLU A 50 3.10 -12.85 8.71
N LEU A 51 3.62 -11.63 8.62
CA LEU A 51 3.65 -10.83 7.38
C LEU A 51 4.77 -11.26 6.42
N GLY A 52 5.72 -12.08 6.88
CA GLY A 52 6.87 -12.55 6.10
C GLY A 52 7.89 -11.45 5.78
N ILE A 53 7.89 -10.36 6.54
CA ILE A 53 8.75 -9.19 6.33
C ILE A 53 9.52 -8.86 7.60
N ALA A 54 10.63 -8.13 7.47
CA ALA A 54 11.25 -7.45 8.59
C ALA A 54 10.89 -5.95 8.51
N PHE A 55 10.41 -5.35 9.59
CA PHE A 55 10.10 -3.93 9.60
C PHE A 55 11.37 -3.07 9.59
N PRO A 56 11.39 -1.95 8.84
CA PRO A 56 12.50 -1.00 8.89
C PRO A 56 12.79 -0.53 10.32
N ASP A 57 14.06 -0.35 10.68
CA ASP A 57 14.49 -0.09 12.06
C ASP A 57 13.78 1.12 12.69
N GLN A 58 13.66 2.22 11.93
CA GLN A 58 12.94 3.41 12.38
C GLN A 58 11.44 3.18 12.61
N TYR A 59 10.83 2.30 11.81
CA TYR A 59 9.44 1.91 11.99
C TYR A 59 9.28 1.03 13.23
N ARG A 60 10.22 0.10 13.46
CA ARG A 60 10.27 -0.72 14.68
C ARG A 60 10.40 0.14 15.93
N GLU A 61 11.33 1.09 15.95
CA GLU A 61 11.50 2.04 17.06
C GLU A 61 10.23 2.84 17.32
N TYR A 62 9.54 3.24 16.27
CA TYR A 62 8.26 3.90 16.36
C TYR A 62 7.20 3.00 17.02
N LEU A 63 7.05 1.75 16.59
CA LEU A 63 6.09 0.80 17.16
C LEU A 63 6.36 0.54 18.66
N LEU A 64 7.63 0.50 19.06
CA LEU A 64 8.05 0.31 20.46
C LEU A 64 7.80 1.54 21.36
N ARG A 65 7.81 2.76 20.79
CA ARG A 65 7.74 4.01 21.58
C ARG A 65 6.35 4.64 21.62
N ARG A 66 5.45 4.32 20.68
CA ARG A 66 4.20 5.07 20.51
C ARG A 66 3.03 4.59 21.39
N SER A 67 2.56 5.49 22.24
CA SER A 67 1.13 5.69 22.57
C SER A 67 0.78 7.18 22.41
N VAL A 68 0.86 7.73 21.20
CA VAL A 68 0.45 9.12 20.95
C VAL A 68 -0.21 9.19 19.59
N GLY A 69 -1.44 9.67 19.51
CA GLY A 69 -2.21 9.77 18.28
C GLY A 69 -1.42 10.45 17.17
N GLY A 70 -1.59 9.99 15.96
CA GLY A 70 -1.21 10.75 14.79
C GLY A 70 -1.50 10.01 13.52
N THR A 71 -1.02 10.59 12.44
CA THR A 71 -1.41 10.35 11.05
C THR A 71 -1.02 8.98 10.50
N VAL A 72 -0.48 8.06 11.30
CA VAL A 72 -0.06 6.73 10.85
C VAL A 72 -1.09 5.71 11.31
N ASN A 73 -1.57 4.89 10.38
CA ASN A 73 -2.43 3.74 10.63
C ASN A 73 -1.75 2.82 11.66
N PRO A 74 -2.36 2.55 12.83
CA PRO A 74 -1.72 1.75 13.85
C PRO A 74 -1.64 0.29 13.42
N LEU A 75 -0.48 -0.34 13.62
CA LEU A 75 -0.32 -1.78 13.44
C LEU A 75 -1.00 -2.49 14.62
N CYS A 76 -1.94 -3.39 14.33
CA CYS A 76 -2.67 -4.14 15.34
C CYS A 76 -2.96 -5.57 14.86
N ARG A 77 -3.25 -6.45 15.82
CA ARG A 77 -3.76 -7.78 15.55
C ARG A 77 -5.29 -7.79 15.59
N SER A 78 -5.93 -8.31 14.55
CA SER A 78 -7.38 -8.54 14.48
C SER A 78 -7.68 -10.03 14.28
N SER A 79 -8.94 -10.39 14.01
CA SER A 79 -9.33 -11.74 13.58
C SER A 79 -8.61 -12.18 12.29
N ALA A 80 -8.21 -11.21 11.47
CA ALA A 80 -7.50 -11.36 10.21
C ALA A 80 -6.02 -11.73 10.38
N GLY A 81 -5.49 -11.58 11.60
CA GLY A 81 -4.06 -11.53 11.87
C GLY A 81 -3.54 -10.08 12.00
N TRP A 82 -2.24 -9.88 11.77
CA TRP A 82 -1.57 -8.59 11.87
C TRP A 82 -1.84 -7.71 10.64
N GLY A 83 -2.12 -6.43 10.88
CA GLY A 83 -2.35 -5.47 9.81
C GLY A 83 -2.45 -4.03 10.30
N TRP A 84 -2.50 -3.09 9.36
CA TRP A 84 -2.65 -1.67 9.65
C TRP A 84 -4.13 -1.31 9.77
N HIS A 85 -4.53 -0.82 10.93
CA HIS A 85 -5.92 -0.41 11.18
C HIS A 85 -6.29 0.82 10.34
N GLY A 86 -7.46 0.76 9.68
CA GLY A 86 -7.89 1.81 8.76
C GLY A 86 -7.31 1.69 7.35
N ASP A 87 -6.54 0.64 7.07
CA ASP A 87 -6.00 0.36 5.75
C ASP A 87 -6.71 -0.81 5.05
N SER A 88 -7.29 -0.54 3.88
CA SER A 88 -7.82 -1.56 2.95
C SER A 88 -6.89 -1.84 1.77
N ARG A 89 -5.88 -0.99 1.55
CA ARG A 89 -5.15 -0.89 0.29
C ARG A 89 -3.91 -1.78 0.26
N THR A 90 -3.29 -2.08 1.41
CA THR A 90 -2.11 -2.97 1.44
C THR A 90 -2.48 -4.36 0.94
N ASN A 91 -1.73 -4.83 -0.05
CA ASN A 91 -1.78 -6.20 -0.51
C ASN A 91 -0.78 -7.06 0.26
N TYR A 92 -1.28 -7.80 1.25
CA TYR A 92 -0.46 -8.64 2.11
C TYR A 92 0.24 -9.77 1.35
N GLY A 93 -0.33 -10.22 0.23
CA GLY A 93 0.26 -11.23 -0.65
C GLY A 93 1.45 -10.74 -1.49
N LEU A 94 1.68 -9.41 -1.53
CA LEU A 94 2.79 -8.78 -2.26
C LEU A 94 3.83 -8.13 -1.35
N LEU A 95 3.65 -8.19 -0.02
CA LEU A 95 4.59 -7.56 0.92
C LEU A 95 6.00 -8.15 0.87
N THR A 96 6.14 -9.43 0.47
CA THR A 96 7.44 -10.11 0.35
C THR A 96 8.08 -9.97 -1.03
N THR A 97 7.38 -9.31 -1.96
CA THR A 97 7.91 -8.96 -3.28
C THR A 97 8.61 -7.60 -3.20
N ASP A 98 9.73 -7.43 -3.89
CA ASP A 98 10.47 -6.17 -3.89
C ASP A 98 9.62 -5.00 -4.41
N PHE A 99 9.73 -3.84 -3.77
CA PHE A 99 9.11 -2.62 -4.25
C PHE A 99 9.79 -2.15 -5.54
N PRO A 100 9.03 -2.04 -6.66
CA PRO A 100 9.59 -1.64 -7.93
C PRO A 100 9.82 -0.13 -7.96
N HIS A 101 10.93 0.30 -8.54
CA HIS A 101 11.17 1.72 -8.80
C HIS A 101 10.25 2.19 -9.94
N PRO A 102 9.65 3.40 -9.90
CA PRO A 102 8.75 3.86 -10.96
C PRO A 102 9.31 3.75 -12.38
N ASP A 103 10.58 4.11 -12.56
CA ASP A 103 11.25 4.01 -13.87
C ASP A 103 11.32 2.57 -14.42
N SER A 104 11.23 1.54 -13.57
CA SER A 104 11.36 0.15 -14.03
C SER A 104 10.13 -0.38 -14.76
N TYR A 105 8.96 0.23 -14.57
CA TYR A 105 7.70 -0.23 -15.17
C TYR A 105 7.08 0.74 -16.18
N ARG A 106 7.72 1.89 -16.46
CA ARG A 106 7.16 2.91 -17.38
C ARG A 106 6.95 2.38 -18.79
N ALA A 107 7.92 1.64 -19.34
CA ALA A 107 7.80 1.11 -20.69
C ALA A 107 6.70 0.03 -20.79
N ASP A 108 6.57 -0.80 -19.75
CA ASP A 108 5.51 -1.82 -19.68
C ASP A 108 4.13 -1.17 -19.54
N GLU A 109 4.03 -0.06 -18.82
CA GLU A 109 2.81 0.76 -18.72
C GLU A 109 2.44 1.36 -20.08
N ASP A 110 3.39 2.01 -20.77
CA ASP A 110 3.16 2.59 -22.10
C ASP A 110 2.70 1.51 -23.11
N GLU A 111 3.28 0.30 -23.04
CA GLU A 111 2.87 -0.83 -23.89
C GLU A 111 1.46 -1.33 -23.53
N LEU A 112 1.11 -1.38 -22.24
CA LEU A 112 -0.21 -1.80 -21.80
C LEU A 112 -1.28 -0.77 -22.20
N ASP A 113 -1.02 0.52 -22.03
CA ASP A 113 -1.90 1.60 -22.46
C ASP A 113 -2.12 1.56 -23.98
N ALA A 114 -1.07 1.33 -24.76
CA ALA A 114 -1.18 1.21 -26.22
C ALA A 114 -2.02 -0.01 -26.69
N ARG A 115 -2.21 -1.01 -25.82
CA ARG A 115 -3.03 -2.20 -26.06
C ARG A 115 -4.49 -2.03 -25.62
N GLU A 116 -4.88 -0.86 -25.10
CA GLU A 116 -6.28 -0.60 -24.74
C GLU A 116 -7.20 -0.90 -25.94
N PRO A 117 -8.18 -1.81 -25.80
CA PRO A 117 -9.09 -2.13 -26.88
C PRO A 117 -9.86 -0.89 -27.34
N PRO A 118 -9.86 -0.55 -28.64
CA PRO A 118 -10.65 0.56 -29.14
C PRO A 118 -12.15 0.24 -29.03
N ALA A 119 -12.97 1.20 -28.64
CA ALA A 119 -14.42 1.05 -28.62
C ALA A 119 -14.97 0.71 -30.02
N GLN A 120 -15.27 -0.57 -30.25
CA GLN A 120 -15.76 -1.15 -31.51
C GLN A 120 -16.94 -2.09 -31.24
N ASP A 121 -17.22 -3.05 -32.14
CA ASP A 121 -18.31 -4.04 -32.02
C ASP A 121 -18.42 -4.61 -30.60
N GLN A 122 -19.64 -4.60 -30.06
CA GLN A 122 -19.92 -4.60 -28.63
C GLN A 122 -19.46 -5.87 -27.91
N ASP A 123 -19.67 -7.05 -28.51
CA ASP A 123 -19.40 -8.33 -27.83
C ASP A 123 -17.91 -8.68 -27.83
N ALA A 124 -17.22 -8.49 -28.96
CA ALA A 124 -15.77 -8.72 -29.07
C ALA A 124 -14.97 -7.65 -28.31
N TYR A 125 -15.48 -6.41 -28.26
CA TYR A 125 -14.92 -5.34 -27.44
C TYR A 125 -15.01 -5.67 -25.96
N GLN A 126 -16.16 -6.16 -25.48
CA GLN A 126 -16.35 -6.45 -24.05
C GLN A 126 -15.36 -7.50 -23.53
N GLU A 127 -15.16 -8.61 -24.24
CA GLU A 127 -14.22 -9.66 -23.82
C GLU A 127 -12.77 -9.16 -23.86
N ALA A 128 -12.37 -8.43 -24.90
CA ALA A 128 -11.03 -7.85 -25.00
C ALA A 128 -10.78 -6.81 -23.90
N TRP A 129 -11.77 -5.96 -23.62
CA TRP A 129 -11.72 -4.94 -22.57
C TRP A 129 -11.61 -5.59 -21.19
N GLU A 130 -12.38 -6.63 -20.90
CA GLU A 130 -12.30 -7.36 -19.61
C GLU A 130 -10.94 -8.02 -19.38
N GLN A 131 -10.30 -8.55 -20.43
CA GLN A 131 -8.95 -9.12 -20.31
C GLN A 131 -7.89 -8.03 -20.10
N TRP A 132 -8.00 -6.93 -20.84
CA TRP A 132 -7.08 -5.79 -20.70
C TRP A 132 -7.21 -5.11 -19.34
N ASP A 133 -8.44 -4.86 -18.88
CA ASP A 133 -8.75 -4.26 -17.58
C ASP A 133 -8.21 -5.14 -16.43
N ALA A 134 -8.40 -6.47 -16.52
CA ALA A 134 -7.83 -7.39 -15.54
C ALA A 134 -6.29 -7.41 -15.53
N GLU A 135 -5.63 -7.31 -16.70
CA GLU A 135 -4.18 -7.16 -16.79
C GLU A 135 -3.74 -5.84 -16.15
N TYR A 136 -4.46 -4.75 -16.43
CA TYR A 136 -4.24 -3.42 -15.89
C TYR A 136 -4.37 -3.39 -14.37
N GLU A 137 -5.41 -4.02 -13.80
CA GLU A 137 -5.59 -4.13 -12.35
C GLU A 137 -4.41 -4.84 -11.68
N VAL A 138 -3.94 -5.96 -12.26
CA VAL A 138 -2.77 -6.70 -11.76
C VAL A 138 -1.52 -5.85 -11.83
N PHE A 139 -1.34 -5.11 -12.93
CA PHE A 139 -0.21 -4.21 -13.13
C PHE A 139 -0.20 -3.09 -12.09
N GLN A 140 -1.33 -2.41 -11.90
CA GLN A 140 -1.47 -1.34 -10.91
C GLN A 140 -1.22 -1.84 -9.48
N GLU A 141 -1.69 -3.03 -9.13
CA GLU A 141 -1.42 -3.58 -7.79
C GLU A 141 0.09 -3.82 -7.57
N ARG A 142 0.77 -4.36 -8.60
CA ARG A 142 2.19 -4.69 -8.51
C ARG A 142 3.08 -3.46 -8.33
N LYS A 143 2.66 -2.26 -8.74
CA LYS A 143 3.40 -1.00 -8.50
C LYS A 143 3.62 -0.71 -7.01
N THR A 144 2.79 -1.27 -6.13
CA THR A 144 2.90 -1.12 -4.67
C THR A 144 3.37 -2.38 -3.94
N SER A 145 3.92 -3.35 -4.68
CA SER A 145 4.55 -4.54 -4.07
C SER A 145 5.59 -4.14 -3.03
N GLY A 146 5.75 -4.90 -1.96
CA GLY A 146 6.77 -4.60 -0.95
C GLY A 146 6.56 -3.31 -0.16
N ALA A 147 5.38 -2.68 -0.26
CA ALA A 147 5.02 -1.49 0.48
C ALA A 147 3.70 -1.64 1.24
N ALA A 148 3.62 -0.96 2.39
CA ALA A 148 2.41 -0.88 3.21
C ALA A 148 1.84 0.54 3.19
N PHE A 149 0.52 0.65 3.13
CA PHE A 149 -0.21 1.91 3.20
C PHE A 149 -0.35 2.35 4.66
N ILE A 150 0.55 3.24 5.09
CA ILE A 150 0.66 3.63 6.48
C ILE A 150 -0.14 4.90 6.82
N GLN A 151 -0.68 5.60 5.83
CA GLN A 151 -1.53 6.76 6.03
C GLN A 151 -2.39 7.01 4.80
N GLU A 152 -3.68 7.29 4.99
CA GLU A 152 -4.51 7.97 3.99
C GLU A 152 -4.41 9.51 4.15
N ASN A 153 -4.19 10.20 3.03
CA ASN A 153 -4.05 11.66 2.98
C ASN A 153 -5.32 12.37 2.46
N GLY A 154 -6.40 11.61 2.17
CA GLY A 154 -7.61 12.09 1.50
C GLY A 154 -7.47 12.11 -0.03
N CYS A 155 -8.61 12.26 -0.74
CA CYS A 155 -8.65 12.32 -2.22
C CYS A 155 -7.99 11.12 -2.93
N GLY A 156 -7.93 9.95 -2.30
CA GLY A 156 -7.26 8.77 -2.84
C GLY A 156 -5.74 8.75 -2.64
N PHE A 157 -5.15 9.83 -2.14
CA PHE A 157 -3.73 9.90 -1.84
C PHE A 157 -3.38 9.13 -0.59
N SER A 158 -2.23 8.48 -0.60
CA SER A 158 -1.73 7.73 0.55
C SER A 158 -0.22 7.85 0.70
N THR A 159 0.27 7.56 1.90
CA THR A 159 1.71 7.43 2.17
C THR A 159 2.06 5.96 2.30
N LEU A 160 3.05 5.53 1.53
CA LEU A 160 3.58 4.19 1.50
C LEU A 160 4.85 4.11 2.35
N LEU A 161 5.00 3.02 3.11
CA LEU A 161 6.27 2.59 3.71
C LEU A 161 6.78 1.37 2.97
N VAL A 162 7.95 1.47 2.37
CA VAL A 162 8.59 0.32 1.72
C VAL A 162 9.16 -0.60 2.80
N VAL A 163 8.75 -1.85 2.80
CA VAL A 163 9.17 -2.88 3.76
C VAL A 163 10.07 -3.95 3.15
N THR A 164 10.05 -4.10 1.82
CA THR A 164 10.83 -5.13 1.10
C THR A 164 11.48 -4.56 -0.16
N GLY A 165 12.69 -5.04 -0.47
CA GLY A 165 13.48 -4.64 -1.63
C GLY A 165 14.48 -3.49 -1.40
N PRO A 166 15.10 -2.97 -2.48
CA PRO A 166 16.21 -2.01 -2.40
C PRO A 166 15.85 -0.67 -1.72
N HIS A 167 14.58 -0.30 -1.75
CA HIS A 167 14.08 0.94 -1.18
C HIS A 167 13.56 0.79 0.26
N ARG A 168 13.77 -0.35 0.91
CA ARG A 168 13.28 -0.65 2.27
C ARG A 168 13.60 0.47 3.28
N GLY A 169 12.58 0.90 4.00
CA GLY A 169 12.64 1.97 5.00
C GLY A 169 12.39 3.38 4.45
N SER A 170 12.32 3.54 3.13
CA SER A 170 11.92 4.81 2.51
C SER A 170 10.39 4.98 2.51
N LEU A 171 9.98 6.25 2.40
CA LEU A 171 8.59 6.65 2.31
C LEU A 171 8.27 7.21 0.92
N TRP A 172 7.10 6.87 0.42
CA TRP A 172 6.63 7.29 -0.90
C TRP A 172 5.22 7.85 -0.82
N PHE A 173 4.90 8.77 -1.72
CA PHE A 173 3.57 9.29 -1.93
C PHE A 173 2.91 8.54 -3.08
N ASP A 174 1.78 7.90 -2.80
CA ASP A 174 0.93 7.32 -3.82
C ASP A 174 0.00 8.42 -4.36
N GLY A 175 0.39 8.97 -5.51
CA GLY A 175 -0.32 10.02 -6.25
C GLY A 175 -1.19 9.49 -7.39
N ARG A 176 -1.33 8.17 -7.51
CA ARG A 176 -1.97 7.55 -8.68
C ARG A 176 -3.40 7.99 -8.91
N ALA A 177 -4.13 8.38 -7.86
CA ALA A 177 -5.49 8.89 -7.97
C ALA A 177 -5.64 10.16 -8.85
N THR A 178 -4.56 10.91 -9.11
CA THR A 178 -4.63 12.13 -9.94
C THR A 178 -3.55 12.26 -11.00
N CYS A 179 -2.36 11.72 -10.78
CA CYS A 179 -1.24 11.88 -11.69
C CYS A 179 -0.62 10.56 -12.15
N ASP A 180 -1.18 9.41 -11.75
CA ASP A 180 -0.66 8.08 -12.07
C ASP A 180 0.79 7.81 -11.62
N LEU A 181 1.33 8.66 -10.73
CA LEU A 181 2.70 8.56 -10.23
C LEU A 181 2.77 8.10 -8.77
N ILE A 182 3.84 7.35 -8.49
CA ILE A 182 4.32 7.07 -7.13
C ILE A 182 5.64 7.82 -6.97
N LEU A 183 5.71 8.72 -5.99
CA LEU A 183 6.83 9.66 -5.86
C LEU A 183 7.58 9.43 -4.54
N PRO A 184 8.92 9.45 -4.53
CA PRO A 184 9.66 9.35 -3.28
C PRO A 184 9.42 10.62 -2.45
N LEU A 185 9.15 10.48 -1.16
CA LEU A 185 9.10 11.63 -0.25
C LEU A 185 10.53 12.09 0.03
N ASN A 186 10.80 13.36 -0.28
CA ASN A 186 12.12 13.96 -0.11
C ASN A 186 12.04 15.22 0.76
N LEU A 187 13.03 15.41 1.62
CA LEU A 187 13.24 16.61 2.40
C LEU A 187 14.61 17.18 2.06
N ASP A 188 14.64 18.41 1.54
CA ASP A 188 15.87 19.10 1.15
C ASP A 188 16.77 18.29 0.21
N GLY A 189 16.16 17.57 -0.74
CA GLY A 189 16.85 16.74 -1.72
C GLY A 189 17.37 15.39 -1.19
N ARG A 190 16.94 14.98 0.00
CA ARG A 190 17.29 13.68 0.60
C ARG A 190 16.02 12.85 0.87
N PRO A 191 16.07 11.51 0.76
CA PRO A 191 14.96 10.66 1.15
C PRO A 191 14.50 10.93 2.58
N VAL A 192 13.20 11.15 2.76
CA VAL A 192 12.58 11.39 4.08
C VAL A 192 12.70 10.13 4.91
N SER A 193 13.26 10.26 6.11
CA SER A 193 13.24 9.20 7.11
C SER A 193 11.84 9.07 7.72
N PHE A 194 11.50 7.90 8.26
CA PHE A 194 10.21 7.70 8.92
C PHE A 194 10.01 8.69 10.07
N THR A 195 11.08 9.00 10.80
CA THR A 195 11.07 9.98 11.89
C THR A 195 10.83 11.41 11.40
N ASP A 196 11.42 11.81 10.26
CA ASP A 196 11.21 13.14 9.68
C ASP A 196 9.76 13.34 9.23
N ARG A 197 9.13 12.29 8.66
CA ARG A 197 7.70 12.30 8.34
C ARG A 197 6.88 12.60 9.58
N LEU A 198 7.13 11.94 10.71
CA LEU A 198 6.27 12.10 11.91
C LEU A 198 6.13 13.55 12.38
N ALA A 199 7.09 14.43 12.03
CA ALA A 199 7.06 15.84 12.35
C ALA A 199 6.30 16.73 11.33
N ARG A 200 5.89 16.22 10.16
CA ARG A 200 5.38 17.02 9.02
C ARG A 200 4.26 16.31 8.25
N ARG A 201 3.48 17.03 7.43
CA ARG A 201 2.48 16.42 6.53
C ARG A 201 3.12 15.94 5.24
N SER A 202 2.64 14.83 4.68
CA SER A 202 3.21 14.22 3.46
C SER A 202 3.17 15.17 2.24
N MET A 203 2.13 16.00 2.11
CA MET A 203 2.02 16.97 1.01
C MET A 203 3.10 18.06 1.06
N ASP A 204 3.67 18.35 2.22
CA ASP A 204 4.74 19.35 2.37
C ASP A 204 6.12 18.79 1.96
N LEU A 205 6.20 17.49 1.63
CA LEU A 205 7.42 16.72 1.39
C LEU A 205 7.51 16.16 -0.04
N VAL A 206 6.54 16.51 -0.89
CA VAL A 206 6.59 16.19 -2.31
C VAL A 206 7.25 17.37 -3.03
N CYS A 207 8.38 17.15 -3.68
CA CYS A 207 8.89 18.08 -4.68
C CYS A 207 8.11 17.85 -5.97
N TRP A 208 7.31 18.83 -6.36
CA TRP A 208 6.67 18.89 -7.67
C TRP A 208 7.68 19.16 -8.78
#